data_AF-A0A7S3L5A7-F1
#
_entry.id   AF-A0A7S3L5A7-F1
#
_cell.length_a   1.000
_cell.length_b   1.000
_cell.length_c   1.000
_cell.angle_alpha   90.00
_cell.angle_beta   90.00
_cell.angle_gamma   90.00
#
_symmetry.space_group_name_H-M   'P 1'
#
loop_
_entity.id
_entity.type
_entity.pdbx_description
1 polymer ?
#
loop_
_entity_poly.entity_id
_entity_poly.type
_entity_poly.pdbx_seq_one_letter_code
_entity_poly.pdbx_strand_id
1 'polypeptide(L)'
;MQQLVVAFLLVLLIPSCTVHLVESAFWDITSEKRRPSFKVMDLSNGSEVRFRPSPLIGGPQWLPLHVKLILRNVDDGSRYVLYDFIPLDATDKEVLARLTTFQNVPGEIRSTIVGSTKLATHSTISLLDDDLVYQRAQEYCENYPRELNLLTNNCWTFAIGLAAHLSENQ
;
A
#
# COMPACT_ATOMS: atom_id res chain seq x y z
N MET A 1 0.91 17.53 29.98
CA MET A 1 0.58 17.27 28.56
C MET A 1 1.63 16.33 28.00
N GLN A 2 1.35 15.02 28.01
CA GLN A 2 2.23 13.98 27.48
C GLN A 2 2.09 13.96 25.95
N GLN A 3 3.12 14.41 25.24
CA GLN A 3 3.21 14.18 23.80
C GLN A 3 3.71 12.76 23.57
N LEU A 4 2.84 11.96 22.96
CA LEU A 4 2.96 10.53 22.77
C LEU A 4 4.07 10.23 21.77
N VAL A 5 5.13 9.60 22.26
CA VAL A 5 6.22 8.98 21.50
C VAL A 5 5.66 7.77 20.75
N VAL A 6 5.01 7.97 19.60
CA VAL A 6 4.50 6.86 18.76
C VAL A 6 5.30 6.70 17.47
N ALA A 7 6.13 7.67 17.09
CA ALA A 7 6.92 7.58 15.86
C ALA A 7 8.14 6.63 15.95
N PHE A 8 8.58 6.25 17.15
CA PHE A 8 9.87 5.56 17.33
C PHE A 8 9.82 4.04 17.42
N LEU A 9 8.64 3.41 17.61
CA LEU A 9 8.59 1.95 17.79
C LEU A 9 8.48 1.15 16.49
N LEU A 10 8.05 1.76 15.38
CA LEU A 10 7.85 1.04 14.11
C LEU A 10 9.17 0.73 13.36
N VAL A 11 10.27 1.39 13.72
CA VAL A 11 11.59 1.21 13.10
C VAL A 11 12.35 0.01 13.70
N LEU A 12 12.01 -0.44 14.90
CA LEU A 12 12.80 -1.44 15.65
C LEU A 12 12.45 -2.90 15.35
N LEU A 13 11.45 -3.19 14.51
CA LEU A 13 10.99 -4.56 14.22
C LEU A 13 11.29 -5.06 12.81
N ILE A 14 12.04 -4.30 12.01
CA ILE A 14 12.34 -4.66 10.63
C ILE A 14 13.78 -5.21 10.54
N PRO A 15 14.00 -6.45 10.07
CA PRO A 15 15.33 -7.02 9.92
C PRO A 15 16.20 -6.19 8.96
N SER A 16 17.50 -6.16 9.23
CA SER A 16 18.48 -5.16 8.79
C SER A 16 18.64 -4.94 7.27
N CYS A 17 18.08 -5.80 6.41
CA CYS A 17 18.12 -5.61 4.95
C CYS A 17 17.07 -4.60 4.42
N THR A 18 16.03 -4.29 5.19
CA THR A 18 14.95 -3.39 4.74
C THR A 18 15.19 -1.91 5.13
N VAL A 19 16.23 -1.65 5.94
CA VAL A 19 16.44 -0.35 6.61
C VAL A 19 16.75 0.79 5.62
N HIS A 20 17.45 0.51 4.51
CA HIS A 20 17.71 1.52 3.48
C HIS A 20 16.44 2.02 2.76
N LEU A 21 15.37 1.22 2.75
CA LEU A 21 14.09 1.63 2.16
C LEU A 21 13.25 2.49 3.11
N VAL A 22 13.40 2.29 4.42
CA VAL A 22 12.56 2.87 5.49
C VAL A 22 13.08 4.23 5.99
N GLU A 23 14.40 4.46 5.98
CA GLU A 23 14.98 5.74 6.46
C GLU A 23 14.50 6.97 5.67
N SER A 24 14.13 6.82 4.40
CA SER A 24 13.66 7.94 3.59
C SER A 24 12.16 8.28 3.77
N ALA A 25 11.42 7.54 4.60
CA ALA A 25 9.98 7.71 4.80
C ALA A 25 9.61 8.52 6.06
N PHE A 26 10.55 9.29 6.60
CA PHE A 26 10.35 10.02 7.84
C PHE A 26 9.52 11.30 7.62
N TRP A 27 8.33 11.33 8.23
CA TRP A 27 7.34 12.39 8.11
C TRP A 27 7.74 13.63 8.90
N ASP A 28 7.77 14.79 8.24
CA ASP A 28 7.73 16.08 8.91
C ASP A 28 6.27 16.52 9.05
N ILE A 29 5.70 16.28 10.24
CA ILE A 29 4.25 16.39 10.55
C ILE A 29 3.76 17.86 10.62
N THR A 30 4.64 18.85 10.40
CA THR A 30 4.37 20.24 10.77
C THR A 30 3.99 21.19 9.63
N SER A 31 3.99 20.77 8.36
CA SER A 31 3.76 21.72 7.23
C SER A 31 2.47 21.46 6.44
N GLU A 32 1.57 22.45 6.46
CA GLU A 32 0.21 22.48 5.90
C GLU A 32 0.12 22.43 4.36
N LYS A 33 1.23 22.28 3.64
CA LYS A 33 1.28 22.44 2.17
C LYS A 33 2.13 21.42 1.39
N ARG A 34 2.59 20.32 1.99
CA ARG A 34 3.34 19.32 1.22
C ARG A 34 2.41 18.29 0.60
N ARG A 35 2.43 18.22 -0.74
CA ARG A 35 1.95 17.05 -1.48
C ARG A 35 2.61 15.81 -0.86
N PRO A 36 1.88 14.72 -0.60
CA PRO A 36 2.49 13.50 -0.08
C PRO A 36 3.66 13.12 -0.99
N SER A 37 4.86 13.02 -0.42
CA SER A 37 6.05 12.64 -1.17
C SER A 37 5.92 11.18 -1.55
N PHE A 38 5.90 10.90 -2.85
CA PHE A 38 5.89 9.55 -3.36
C PHE A 38 7.34 9.06 -3.45
N LYS A 39 7.65 7.91 -2.86
CA LYS A 39 8.86 7.19 -3.24
C LYS A 39 8.58 6.49 -4.56
N VAL A 40 9.37 6.82 -5.57
CA VAL A 40 9.33 6.22 -6.90
C VAL A 40 10.42 5.15 -6.95
N MET A 41 10.08 3.99 -7.48
CA MET A 41 11.01 2.91 -7.79
C MET A 41 10.75 2.49 -9.24
N ASP A 42 11.75 2.69 -10.10
CA ASP A 42 11.69 2.24 -11.48
C ASP A 42 12.03 0.74 -11.54
N LEU A 43 11.21 -0.02 -12.26
CA LEU A 43 11.43 -1.41 -12.60
C LEU A 43 12.13 -1.47 -13.96
N SER A 44 13.01 -2.46 -14.18
CA SER A 44 13.82 -2.53 -15.41
C SER A 44 13.01 -2.78 -16.68
N ASN A 45 11.80 -3.30 -16.53
CA ASN A 45 10.84 -3.58 -17.61
C ASN A 45 10.05 -2.34 -18.07
N GLY A 46 10.50 -1.13 -17.73
CA GLY A 46 9.77 0.10 -18.07
C GLY A 46 8.49 0.29 -17.26
N SER A 47 8.36 -0.35 -16.10
CA SER A 47 7.28 -0.04 -15.14
C SER A 47 7.79 0.80 -13.97
N GLU A 48 6.91 1.52 -13.32
CA GLU A 48 7.19 2.40 -12.20
C GLU A 48 6.28 2.03 -11.02
N VAL A 49 6.87 1.88 -9.84
CA VAL A 49 6.17 1.64 -8.58
C VAL A 49 6.23 2.90 -7.73
N ARG A 50 5.08 3.33 -7.21
CA ARG A 50 5.00 4.44 -6.25
C ARG A 50 4.26 4.05 -4.98
N PHE A 51 4.76 4.51 -3.85
CA PHE A 51 4.07 4.38 -2.57
C PHE A 51 3.29 5.65 -2.26
N ARG A 52 1.99 5.49 -1.96
CA ARG A 52 1.12 6.57 -1.52
C ARG A 52 0.56 6.26 -0.13
N PRO A 53 1.11 6.85 0.93
CA PRO A 53 0.51 6.78 2.24
C PRO A 53 -0.87 7.43 2.24
N SER A 54 -1.77 6.90 3.05
CA SER A 54 -3.15 7.38 3.18
C SER A 54 -3.71 7.02 4.55
N PRO A 55 -4.76 7.71 5.01
CA PRO A 55 -5.50 7.30 6.20
C PRO A 55 -6.03 5.87 6.04
N LEU A 56 -6.12 5.16 7.17
CA LEU A 56 -6.89 3.92 7.22
C LEU A 56 -8.36 4.24 6.95
N ILE A 57 -9.10 3.32 6.30
CA ILE A 57 -10.54 3.48 6.07
C ILE A 57 -11.25 3.65 7.41
N GLY A 58 -12.09 4.69 7.53
CA GLY A 58 -12.76 5.06 8.78
C GLY A 58 -11.86 5.74 9.83
N GLY A 59 -10.56 5.84 9.58
CA GLY A 59 -9.59 6.47 10.47
C GLY A 59 -9.50 8.01 10.32
N PRO A 60 -8.78 8.67 11.24
CA PRO A 60 -8.57 10.11 11.17
C PRO A 60 -7.72 10.51 9.94
N GLN A 61 -8.16 11.56 9.24
CA GLN A 61 -7.52 12.01 7.99
C GLN A 61 -6.07 12.50 8.16
N TRP A 62 -5.69 12.89 9.37
CA TRP A 62 -4.34 13.38 9.68
C TRP A 62 -3.33 12.27 9.95
N LEU A 63 -3.74 11.00 10.04
CA LEU A 63 -2.87 9.88 10.40
C LEU A 63 -2.72 8.87 9.25
N PRO A 64 -1.61 8.92 8.48
CA PRO A 64 -1.40 8.06 7.31
C PRO A 64 -0.90 6.66 7.70
N LEU A 65 -1.72 5.88 8.41
CA LEU A 65 -1.35 4.50 8.83
C LEU A 65 -1.28 3.52 7.66
N HIS A 66 -2.03 3.77 6.59
CA HIS A 66 -2.18 2.85 5.49
C HIS A 66 -1.33 3.30 4.29
N VAL A 67 -1.01 2.37 3.40
CA VAL A 67 -0.23 2.67 2.19
C VAL A 67 -0.85 1.96 1.00
N LYS A 68 -0.76 2.64 -0.15
CA LYS A 68 -1.18 2.11 -1.43
C LYS A 68 0.01 2.04 -2.36
N LEU A 69 0.13 0.93 -3.08
CA LEU A 69 1.12 0.76 -4.13
C LEU A 69 0.48 1.13 -5.47
N ILE A 70 1.10 2.03 -6.21
CA ILE A 70 0.69 2.45 -7.53
C ILE A 70 1.68 1.84 -8.52
N LEU A 71 1.21 0.94 -9.36
CA LEU A 71 1.98 0.34 -10.44
C LEU A 71 1.58 0.99 -11.76
N ARG A 72 2.55 1.55 -12.48
CA ARG A 72 2.34 2.21 -13.77
C ARG A 72 3.26 1.59 -14.80
N ASN A 73 2.72 1.17 -15.94
CA ASN A 73 3.54 0.83 -17.10
C ASN A 73 3.89 2.15 -17.84
N VAL A 74 5.19 2.45 -18.02
CA VAL A 74 5.65 3.70 -18.64
C VAL A 74 5.25 3.75 -20.12
N ASP A 75 5.19 2.60 -20.79
CA ASP A 75 4.88 2.51 -22.22
C ASP A 75 3.40 2.78 -22.51
N ASP A 76 2.48 2.31 -21.65
CA ASP A 76 1.05 2.63 -21.74
C ASP A 76 0.79 4.09 -21.31
N GLY A 77 1.55 4.59 -20.33
CA GLY A 77 1.57 5.99 -19.89
C GLY A 77 0.28 6.53 -19.29
N SER A 78 -0.86 5.91 -19.58
CA SER A 78 -2.23 6.38 -19.35
C SER A 78 -2.96 5.61 -18.25
N ARG A 79 -2.48 4.40 -17.93
CA ARG A 79 -3.05 3.49 -16.94
C ARG A 79 -2.11 3.28 -15.77
N TYR A 80 -2.69 3.23 -14.58
CA TYR A 80 -2.01 2.76 -13.39
C TYR A 80 -2.95 1.87 -12.60
N VAL A 81 -2.39 0.82 -12.00
CA VAL A 81 -3.12 -0.09 -11.11
C VAL A 81 -2.72 0.21 -9.68
N LEU A 82 -3.72 0.34 -8.84
CA LEU A 82 -3.57 0.72 -7.45
C LEU A 82 -3.88 -0.49 -6.59
N TYR A 83 -2.87 -0.97 -5.85
CA TYR A 83 -2.99 -2.08 -4.92
C TYR A 83 -3.04 -1.54 -3.50
N ASP A 84 -4.02 -1.97 -2.72
CA ASP A 84 -4.05 -1.73 -1.29
C ASP A 84 -4.55 -2.95 -0.50
N PHE A 85 -3.99 -3.16 0.69
CA PHE A 85 -4.37 -4.23 1.61
C PHE A 85 -5.15 -3.63 2.77
N ILE A 86 -6.43 -3.95 2.87
CA ILE A 86 -7.36 -3.32 3.80
C ILE A 86 -8.14 -4.38 4.60
N PRO A 87 -8.79 -4.01 5.71
CA PRO A 87 -9.69 -4.92 6.41
C PRO A 87 -10.86 -5.31 5.51
N LEU A 88 -11.25 -6.59 5.55
CA LEU A 88 -12.55 -7.01 5.03
C LEU A 88 -13.63 -6.30 5.84
N ASP A 89 -14.64 -5.75 5.15
CA ASP A 89 -15.71 -4.96 5.78
C ASP A 89 -15.20 -3.83 6.67
N ALA A 90 -14.26 -3.01 6.18
CA ALA A 90 -13.59 -1.95 6.95
C ALA A 90 -14.52 -0.89 7.60
N THR A 91 -15.80 -0.86 7.27
CA THR A 91 -16.81 0.01 7.90
C THR A 91 -17.63 -0.68 8.99
N ASP A 92 -17.48 -2.00 9.15
CA ASP A 92 -18.15 -2.76 10.20
C ASP A 92 -17.62 -2.39 11.59
N LYS A 93 -18.53 -2.30 12.57
CA LYS A 93 -18.20 -1.84 13.92
C LYS A 93 -17.34 -2.84 14.68
N GLU A 94 -17.56 -4.14 14.47
CA GLU A 94 -16.78 -5.20 15.11
C GLU A 94 -15.36 -5.23 14.56
N VAL A 95 -15.20 -5.09 13.24
CA VAL A 95 -13.89 -4.97 12.58
C VAL A 95 -13.13 -3.75 13.13
N LEU A 96 -13.77 -2.58 13.23
CA LEU A 96 -13.17 -1.38 13.81
C LEU A 96 -12.80 -1.55 15.29
N ALA A 97 -13.64 -2.19 16.09
CA ALA A 97 -13.35 -2.49 17.50
C ALA A 97 -12.12 -3.41 17.64
N ARG A 98 -12.01 -4.44 16.80
CA ARG A 98 -10.86 -5.35 16.76
C ARG A 98 -9.58 -4.62 16.34
N LEU A 99 -9.65 -3.78 15.30
CA LEU A 99 -8.51 -2.98 14.84
C LEU A 99 -8.02 -2.02 15.94
N THR A 100 -8.93 -1.29 16.57
CA THR A 100 -8.59 -0.34 17.65
C THR A 100 -8.11 -1.00 18.93
N THR A 101 -8.41 -2.29 19.12
CA THR A 101 -7.85 -3.14 20.18
C THR A 101 -6.68 -4.00 19.71
N PHE A 102 -6.11 -3.69 18.54
CA PHE A 102 -4.91 -4.31 17.96
C PHE A 102 -5.02 -5.83 17.70
N GLN A 103 -6.23 -6.34 17.56
CA GLN A 103 -6.49 -7.74 17.21
C GLN A 103 -6.38 -7.94 15.70
N ASN A 104 -6.04 -9.17 15.28
CA ASN A 104 -6.10 -9.54 13.86
C ASN A 104 -7.54 -9.39 13.35
N VAL A 105 -7.71 -8.98 12.10
CA VAL A 105 -8.98 -9.00 11.37
C VAL A 105 -8.77 -9.62 10.00
N PRO A 106 -9.80 -10.22 9.37
CA PRO A 106 -9.69 -10.61 7.97
C PRO A 106 -9.36 -9.39 7.11
N GLY A 107 -8.47 -9.58 6.14
CA GLY A 107 -8.04 -8.57 5.20
C GLY A 107 -8.30 -8.98 3.76
N GLU A 108 -8.51 -7.99 2.90
CA GLU A 108 -8.65 -8.15 1.47
C GLU A 108 -7.64 -7.28 0.74
N ILE A 109 -7.13 -7.78 -0.39
CA ILE A 109 -6.30 -6.98 -1.29
C ILE A 109 -7.21 -6.48 -2.40
N ARG A 110 -7.22 -5.18 -2.61
CA ARG A 110 -7.95 -4.57 -3.72
C ARG A 110 -6.97 -4.12 -4.79
N SER A 111 -7.35 -4.35 -6.03
CA SER A 111 -6.74 -3.76 -7.22
C SER A 111 -7.74 -2.81 -7.87
N THR A 112 -7.34 -1.58 -8.10
CA THR A 112 -8.16 -0.58 -8.80
C THR A 112 -7.39 -0.05 -9.99
N ILE A 113 -7.90 -0.28 -11.19
CA ILE A 113 -7.38 0.36 -12.40
C ILE A 113 -7.86 1.80 -12.39
N VAL A 114 -6.91 2.73 -12.50
CA VAL A 114 -7.21 4.15 -12.58
C VAL A 114 -6.67 4.63 -13.93
N GLY A 115 -7.61 4.96 -14.83
CA GLY A 115 -7.32 5.55 -16.13
C GLY A 115 -7.42 7.07 -16.09
N SER A 116 -6.82 7.73 -17.09
CA SER A 116 -6.80 9.19 -17.25
C SER A 116 -8.12 9.80 -17.73
N THR A 117 -9.19 9.01 -17.90
CA THR A 117 -10.53 9.50 -18.24
C THR A 117 -11.55 9.05 -17.20
N LYS A 118 -12.25 10.04 -16.63
CA LYS A 118 -13.43 9.90 -15.77
C LYS A 118 -14.37 8.79 -16.28
N LEU A 119 -14.92 8.02 -15.35
CA LEU A 119 -15.82 6.86 -15.53
C LEU A 119 -15.12 5.55 -15.93
N ALA A 120 -14.74 4.77 -14.92
CA ALA A 120 -14.88 3.32 -15.00
C ALA A 120 -15.33 2.82 -13.62
N THR A 121 -16.64 2.79 -13.44
CA THR A 121 -17.37 2.09 -12.39
C THR A 121 -17.02 0.60 -12.47
N HIS A 122 -16.41 0.04 -11.42
CA HIS A 122 -16.47 -1.39 -11.04
C HIS A 122 -16.55 -2.43 -12.18
N SER A 123 -15.77 -2.28 -13.24
CA SER A 123 -15.66 -3.30 -14.29
C SER A 123 -14.40 -4.12 -14.04
N THR A 124 -14.59 -5.40 -13.77
CA THR A 124 -13.58 -6.45 -13.84
C THR A 124 -12.97 -6.43 -15.25
N ILE A 125 -11.82 -5.76 -15.40
CA ILE A 125 -11.17 -5.54 -16.69
C ILE A 125 -10.31 -6.76 -17.03
N SER A 126 -10.78 -7.58 -17.98
CA SER A 126 -10.01 -8.65 -18.66
C SER A 126 -8.94 -8.11 -19.65
N LEU A 127 -8.40 -6.92 -19.42
CA LEU A 127 -7.40 -6.29 -20.31
C LEU A 127 -5.99 -6.25 -19.69
N LEU A 128 -5.78 -6.90 -18.55
CA LEU A 128 -4.46 -7.02 -17.91
C LEU A 128 -3.77 -8.36 -18.21
N ASP A 129 -4.43 -9.27 -18.94
CA ASP A 129 -3.96 -10.64 -19.13
C ASP A 129 -2.68 -10.75 -19.99
N ASP A 130 -2.27 -9.70 -20.73
CA ASP A 130 -1.07 -9.75 -21.56
C ASP A 130 0.17 -9.07 -20.93
N ASP A 131 0.02 -8.34 -19.82
CA ASP A 131 1.17 -7.69 -19.16
C ASP A 131 1.70 -8.58 -18.03
N LEU A 132 2.87 -9.17 -18.26
CA LEU A 132 3.57 -10.05 -17.32
C LEU A 132 3.74 -9.40 -15.93
N VAL A 133 3.87 -8.07 -15.85
CA VAL A 133 4.02 -7.36 -14.57
C VAL A 133 2.73 -7.41 -13.76
N TYR A 134 1.58 -7.24 -14.42
CA TYR A 134 0.27 -7.33 -13.76
C TYR A 134 -0.05 -8.77 -13.33
N GLN A 135 0.28 -9.76 -14.16
CA GLN A 135 0.14 -11.18 -13.81
C GLN A 135 0.94 -11.53 -12.54
N ARG A 136 2.20 -11.11 -12.46
CA ARG A 136 3.05 -11.33 -11.27
C ARG A 136 2.52 -10.60 -10.04
N ALA A 137 2.04 -9.36 -10.22
CA ALA A 137 1.40 -8.64 -9.13
C ALA A 137 0.17 -9.40 -8.61
N GLN A 138 -0.65 -9.96 -9.51
CA GLN A 138 -1.80 -10.77 -9.15
C GLN A 138 -1.39 -12.06 -8.44
N GLU A 139 -0.41 -12.80 -8.94
CA GLU A 139 0.12 -14.01 -8.30
C GLU A 139 0.58 -13.73 -6.87
N TYR A 140 1.33 -12.66 -6.65
CA TYR A 140 1.71 -12.23 -5.30
C TYR A 140 0.48 -11.96 -4.43
N CYS A 141 -0.50 -11.24 -4.96
CA CYS A 141 -1.72 -10.90 -4.23
C CYS A 141 -2.56 -12.14 -3.87
N GLU A 142 -2.63 -13.14 -4.74
CA GLU A 142 -3.37 -14.39 -4.49
C GLU A 142 -2.75 -15.20 -3.35
N ASN A 143 -1.42 -15.21 -3.26
CA ASN A 143 -0.66 -15.95 -2.25
C ASN A 143 -0.42 -15.19 -0.94
N TYR A 144 -0.77 -13.90 -0.86
CA TYR A 144 -0.51 -13.09 0.33
C TYR A 144 -1.46 -13.46 1.50
N PRO A 145 -0.96 -13.56 2.75
CA PRO A 145 -1.78 -13.83 3.92
C PRO A 145 -2.95 -12.85 4.09
N ARG A 146 -4.14 -13.37 4.40
CA ARG A 146 -5.39 -12.59 4.51
C ARG A 146 -5.74 -12.15 5.93
N GLU A 147 -4.77 -12.09 6.84
CA GLU A 147 -4.96 -11.50 8.16
C GLU A 147 -4.31 -10.12 8.19
N LEU A 148 -5.07 -9.10 8.59
CA LEU A 148 -4.59 -7.74 8.79
C LEU A 148 -4.38 -7.45 10.28
N ASN A 149 -3.24 -6.85 10.61
CA ASN A 149 -2.91 -6.42 11.97
C ASN A 149 -2.24 -5.04 11.95
N LEU A 150 -2.76 -4.11 12.77
CA LEU A 150 -2.26 -2.73 12.81
C LEU A 150 -0.90 -2.58 13.50
N LEU A 151 -0.55 -3.43 14.48
CA LEU A 151 0.73 -3.37 15.19
C LEU A 151 1.88 -3.84 14.31
N THR A 152 1.68 -4.93 13.57
CA THR A 152 2.69 -5.40 12.61
C THR A 152 2.69 -4.58 11.31
N ASN A 153 1.69 -3.72 11.15
CA ASN A 153 1.49 -2.83 10.02
C ASN A 153 1.67 -3.54 8.67
N ASN A 154 1.00 -4.68 8.53
CA ASN A 154 1.17 -5.52 7.35
C ASN A 154 0.62 -4.90 6.06
N CYS A 155 -0.07 -3.75 6.12
CA CYS A 155 -0.32 -2.90 4.94
C CYS A 155 0.99 -2.45 4.28
N TRP A 156 1.98 -2.03 5.07
CA TRP A 156 3.29 -1.62 4.57
C TRP A 156 4.13 -2.82 4.14
N THR A 157 4.13 -3.89 4.93
CA THR A 157 4.82 -5.13 4.57
C THR A 157 4.28 -5.71 3.25
N PHE A 158 2.96 -5.65 3.02
CA PHE A 158 2.34 -5.98 1.75
C PHE A 158 2.88 -5.13 0.61
N ALA A 159 2.81 -3.79 0.73
CA ALA A 159 3.22 -2.91 -0.36
C ALA A 159 4.72 -3.06 -0.68
N ILE A 160 5.57 -3.13 0.34
CA ILE A 160 7.02 -3.32 0.17
C ILE A 160 7.31 -4.69 -0.44
N GLY A 161 6.66 -5.75 0.07
CA GLY A 161 6.83 -7.11 -0.42
C GLY A 161 6.38 -7.27 -1.87
N LEU A 162 5.27 -6.64 -2.26
CA LEU A 162 4.82 -6.60 -3.65
C LEU A 162 5.83 -5.88 -4.55
N ALA A 163 6.32 -4.71 -4.13
CA ALA A 163 7.34 -3.99 -4.90
C ALA A 163 8.64 -4.81 -5.07
N ALA A 164 9.09 -5.46 -3.99
CA ALA A 164 10.26 -6.34 -4.02
C ALA A 164 10.04 -7.52 -4.97
N HIS A 165 8.91 -8.20 -4.88
CA HIS A 165 8.54 -9.33 -5.75
C HIS A 165 8.53 -8.96 -7.23
N LEU A 166 8.02 -7.77 -7.57
CA LEU A 166 8.05 -7.23 -8.94
C LEU A 166 9.46 -6.87 -9.41
N SER A 167 10.39 -6.59 -8.49
CA SER A 167 11.78 -6.27 -8.80
C SER A 167 12.70 -7.48 -8.95
N GLU A 168 12.44 -8.58 -8.22
CA GLU A 168 13.30 -9.78 -8.17
C GLU A 168 13.15 -10.70 -9.38
N ASN A 169 11.97 -10.78 -9.98
CA ASN A 169 11.69 -11.71 -11.08
C ASN A 169 12.08 -11.17 -12.47
N GLN A 170 13.08 -10.29 -12.52
CA GLN A 170 13.61 -9.73 -13.77
C GLN A 170 14.51 -10.73 -14.49
#